data_AF-A0A9N9AZU1-F1
#
_entry.id   AF-A0A9N9AZU1-F1
#
_cell.length_a   1.000
_cell.length_b   1.000
_cell.length_c   1.000
_cell.angle_alpha   90.00
_cell.angle_beta   90.00
_cell.angle_gamma   90.00
#
_symmetry.space_group_name_H-M   'P 1'
#
loop_
_entity.id
_entity.type
_entity.pdbx_description
1 polymer ?
#
loop_
_entity_poly.entity_id
_entity_poly.type
_entity_poly.pdbx_seq_one_letter_code
_entity_poly.pdbx_strand_id
1 'polypeptide(L)'
;VANLNAVHGIDAGNGSNQIGGLNTAGEFRNTFFGQLMQGNMGIEEFSAKIKKVGKIARMAPEQQREQFICGLNPMNQYNIRMMAKFNDTQDNITEALAEAEKFTLSQKTLIL
;
A
#
# COMPACT_ATOMS: atom_id res chain seq x y z
N VAL A 1 44.73 -10.56 58.96
CA VAL A 1 45.13 -10.44 57.54
C VAL A 1 43.85 -10.36 56.72
N ALA A 2 43.54 -9.21 56.14
CA ALA A 2 42.37 -9.02 55.28
C ALA A 2 42.74 -9.37 53.82
N ASN A 3 41.98 -10.23 53.17
CA ASN A 3 42.21 -10.61 51.78
C ASN A 3 41.51 -9.62 50.84
N LEU A 4 42.31 -8.92 50.03
CA LEU A 4 41.88 -8.02 48.97
C LEU A 4 41.53 -8.84 47.73
N ASN A 5 40.26 -9.21 47.55
CA ASN A 5 39.80 -9.75 46.27
C ASN A 5 39.48 -8.59 45.32
N ALA A 6 40.39 -8.39 44.36
CA ALA A 6 40.37 -7.35 43.35
C ALA A 6 39.16 -7.47 42.40
N VAL A 7 38.58 -6.30 42.10
CA VAL A 7 37.64 -6.04 41.02
C VAL A 7 38.29 -6.39 39.67
N HIS A 8 37.60 -7.17 38.82
CA HIS A 8 37.87 -7.21 37.39
C HIS A 8 36.61 -7.61 36.59
N GLY A 9 36.25 -6.79 35.62
CA GLY A 9 35.46 -7.17 34.44
C GLY A 9 33.95 -7.04 34.56
N ILE A 10 33.43 -5.81 34.47
CA ILE A 10 32.11 -5.60 33.85
C ILE A 10 32.28 -6.01 32.39
N ASP A 11 31.66 -7.12 31.99
CA ASP A 11 31.66 -7.57 30.61
C ASP A 11 30.78 -6.60 29.80
N ALA A 12 31.43 -5.64 29.15
CA ALA A 12 30.82 -4.80 28.13
C ALA A 12 30.66 -5.63 26.85
N GLY A 13 29.63 -6.47 26.85
CA GLY A 13 29.18 -7.20 25.67
C GLY A 13 28.62 -6.25 24.61
N ASN A 14 29.53 -5.76 23.78
CA ASN A 14 29.38 -5.13 22.47
C ASN A 14 27.93 -4.93 21.97
N GLY A 15 27.43 -3.72 22.16
CA GLY A 15 26.35 -3.18 21.34
C GLY A 15 26.84 -2.98 19.91
N SER A 16 26.50 -3.89 19.01
CA SER A 16 26.41 -3.59 17.59
C SER A 16 25.50 -4.58 16.85
N ASN A 17 24.45 -4.01 16.24
CA ASN A 17 23.68 -4.53 15.11
C ASN A 17 22.63 -5.62 15.33
N GLN A 18 21.76 -5.46 16.33
CA GLN A 18 20.39 -5.98 16.17
C GLN A 18 19.42 -4.80 16.05
N ILE A 19 19.47 -4.12 14.90
CA ILE A 19 18.27 -3.48 14.37
C ILE A 19 17.30 -4.64 14.15
N GLY A 20 16.40 -4.81 15.11
CA GLY A 20 15.39 -5.85 15.09
C GLY A 20 14.66 -5.83 13.76
N GLY A 21 14.88 -6.89 12.98
CA GLY A 21 13.87 -7.53 12.14
C GLY A 21 12.97 -6.65 11.28
N LEU A 22 13.47 -5.56 10.71
CA LEU A 22 12.80 -4.95 9.56
C LEU A 22 13.14 -5.78 8.34
N ASN A 23 12.19 -6.58 7.86
CA ASN A 23 12.24 -7.12 6.51
C ASN A 23 12.24 -5.95 5.52
N THR A 24 13.42 -5.38 5.29
CA THR A 24 13.64 -4.08 4.64
C THR A 24 13.04 -4.04 3.22
N ALA A 25 12.78 -5.19 2.60
CA ALA A 25 12.14 -5.33 1.29
C ALA A 25 10.60 -5.43 1.30
N GLY A 26 9.97 -5.74 2.43
CA GLY A 26 8.51 -5.85 2.61
C GLY A 26 7.89 -4.54 3.07
N GLU A 27 8.50 -3.91 4.08
CA GLU A 27 8.04 -2.61 4.57
C GLU A 27 8.32 -1.46 3.58
N PHE A 28 9.47 -1.46 2.90
CA PHE A 28 9.74 -0.49 1.82
C PHE A 28 8.72 -0.61 0.68
N ARG A 29 8.28 -1.85 0.38
CA ARG A 29 7.25 -2.11 -0.63
C ARG A 29 5.88 -1.57 -0.21
N ASN A 30 5.50 -1.76 1.05
CA ASN A 30 4.22 -1.26 1.55
C ASN A 30 4.22 0.26 1.79
N THR A 31 5.33 0.84 2.25
CA THR A 31 5.43 2.30 2.50
C THR A 31 5.59 3.11 1.22
N PHE A 32 6.36 2.66 0.24
CA PHE A 32 6.53 3.37 -1.04
C PHE A 32 5.23 3.37 -1.88
N PHE A 33 4.44 2.30 -1.81
CA PHE A 33 3.17 2.20 -2.54
C PHE A 33 1.95 2.66 -1.76
N GLY A 34 1.98 2.66 -0.42
CA GLY A 34 0.96 3.34 0.39
C GLY A 34 0.88 4.84 0.13
N GLN A 35 1.87 5.42 -0.56
CA GLN A 35 1.85 6.79 -1.06
C GLN A 35 1.22 6.93 -2.47
N LEU A 36 1.00 5.82 -3.18
CA LEU A 36 0.43 5.84 -4.53
C LEU A 36 -1.09 5.98 -4.46
N MET A 37 -1.54 7.20 -4.19
CA MET A 37 -2.96 7.52 -4.08
C MET A 37 -3.53 7.91 -5.45
N GLN A 38 -4.78 7.51 -5.70
CA GLN A 38 -5.55 7.89 -6.88
C GLN A 38 -5.71 9.42 -6.93
N GLY A 39 -6.07 10.04 -5.81
CA GLY A 39 -6.39 11.46 -5.76
C GLY A 39 -7.49 11.80 -6.78
N ASN A 40 -7.19 12.75 -7.67
CA ASN A 40 -8.09 13.19 -8.74
C ASN A 40 -7.88 12.44 -10.07
N MET A 41 -6.96 11.47 -10.12
CA MET A 41 -6.70 10.66 -11.32
C MET A 41 -7.91 9.77 -11.63
N GLY A 42 -8.24 9.62 -12.92
CA GLY A 42 -9.30 8.70 -13.35
C GLY A 42 -8.92 7.25 -13.03
N ILE A 43 -9.92 6.41 -12.75
CA ILE A 43 -9.67 5.05 -12.26
C ILE A 43 -8.87 4.18 -13.24
N GLU A 44 -9.11 4.32 -14.54
CA GLU A 44 -8.40 3.57 -15.59
C GLU A 44 -6.91 3.94 -15.61
N GLU A 45 -6.59 5.24 -15.51
CA GLU A 45 -5.23 5.74 -15.45
C GLU A 45 -4.52 5.27 -14.17
N PHE A 46 -5.22 5.33 -13.03
CA PHE A 46 -4.69 4.86 -11.76
C PHE A 46 -4.41 3.35 -11.77
N SER A 47 -5.32 2.55 -12.31
CA SER A 47 -5.15 1.10 -12.45
C SER A 47 -3.94 0.76 -13.33
N ALA A 48 -3.78 1.45 -14.47
CA ALA A 48 -2.63 1.28 -15.35
C ALA A 48 -1.31 1.65 -14.64
N LYS A 49 -1.31 2.71 -13.83
CA LYS A 49 -0.15 3.11 -13.01
C LYS A 49 0.23 2.02 -12.01
N ILE A 50 -0.73 1.49 -11.25
CA ILE A 50 -0.49 0.38 -10.31
C ILE A 50 0.13 -0.82 -11.02
N LYS A 51 -0.44 -1.26 -12.16
CA LYS A 51 0.09 -2.39 -12.94
C LYS A 51 1.53 -2.15 -13.41
N LYS A 52 1.83 -0.94 -13.89
CA LYS A 52 3.17 -0.57 -14.35
C LYS A 52 4.19 -0.64 -13.21
N VAL A 53 3.87 -0.04 -12.07
CA VAL A 53 4.77 -0.05 -10.92
C VAL A 53 4.87 -1.46 -10.31
N GLY A 54 3.77 -2.22 -10.27
CA GLY A 54 3.74 -3.62 -9.84
C GLY A 54 4.64 -4.53 -10.69
N LYS A 55 4.68 -4.32 -12.01
CA LYS A 55 5.62 -5.03 -12.91
C LYS A 55 7.08 -4.70 -12.61
N ILE A 56 7.40 -3.42 -12.39
CA ILE A 56 8.76 -2.97 -12.04
C ILE A 56 9.21 -3.58 -10.71
N ALA A 57 8.30 -3.59 -9.73
CA ALA A 57 8.55 -4.13 -8.39
C ALA A 57 8.42 -5.67 -8.30
N ARG A 58 8.11 -6.36 -9.42
CA ARG A 58 7.87 -7.81 -9.48
C ARG A 58 6.86 -8.30 -8.44
N MET A 59 5.74 -7.57 -8.30
CA MET A 59 4.66 -7.90 -7.37
C MET A 59 3.78 -9.04 -7.89
N ALA A 60 3.34 -9.88 -6.96
CA ALA A 60 2.26 -10.83 -7.23
C ALA A 60 0.95 -10.07 -7.55
N PRO A 61 0.04 -10.64 -8.37
CA PRO A 61 -1.23 -10.00 -8.71
C PRO A 61 -2.07 -9.58 -7.50
N GLU A 62 -2.09 -10.39 -6.43
CA GLU A 62 -2.83 -10.08 -5.20
C GLU A 62 -2.29 -8.83 -4.51
N GLN A 63 -0.96 -8.68 -4.43
CA GLN A 63 -0.32 -7.48 -3.87
C GLN A 63 -0.64 -6.24 -4.71
N GLN A 64 -0.65 -6.37 -6.04
CA GLN A 64 -1.03 -5.25 -6.92
C GLN A 64 -2.48 -4.83 -6.67
N ARG A 65 -3.39 -5.81 -6.54
CA ARG A 65 -4.79 -5.56 -6.23
C ARG A 65 -4.97 -4.92 -4.85
N GLU A 66 -4.24 -5.35 -3.83
CA GLU A 66 -4.28 -4.74 -2.49
C GLU A 66 -3.82 -3.29 -2.54
N GLN A 67 -2.70 -3.00 -3.20
CA GLN A 67 -2.20 -1.63 -3.37
C GLN A 67 -3.18 -0.76 -4.17
N PHE A 68 -3.80 -1.32 -5.21
CA PHE A 68 -4.86 -0.65 -5.96
C PHE A 68 -6.02 -0.25 -5.04
N ILE A 69 -6.56 -1.19 -4.26
CA ILE A 69 -7.69 -0.95 -3.34
C ILE A 69 -7.32 0.08 -2.26
N CYS A 70 -6.13 -0.05 -1.66
CA CYS A 70 -5.65 0.87 -0.63
C CYS A 70 -5.46 2.30 -1.17
N GLY A 71 -4.99 2.44 -2.41
CA GLY A 71 -4.73 3.74 -3.03
C GLY A 71 -5.96 4.41 -3.67
N LEU A 72 -7.12 3.74 -3.76
CA LEU A 72 -8.34 4.35 -4.27
C LEU A 72 -8.72 5.61 -3.49
N ASN A 73 -9.32 6.58 -4.19
CA ASN A 73 -9.90 7.74 -3.52
C ASN A 73 -11.12 7.33 -2.64
N PRO A 74 -11.54 8.15 -1.66
CA PRO A 74 -12.63 7.79 -0.76
C PRO A 74 -13.96 7.46 -1.46
N MET A 75 -14.26 8.12 -2.58
CA MET A 75 -15.49 7.89 -3.35
C MET A 75 -15.49 6.49 -3.97
N ASN A 76 -14.38 6.10 -4.60
CA ASN A 76 -14.24 4.79 -5.21
C ASN A 76 -14.11 3.68 -4.18
N GLN A 77 -13.47 3.93 -3.03
CA GLN A 77 -13.50 3.00 -1.90
C GLN A 77 -14.93 2.75 -1.39
N TYR A 78 -15.77 3.78 -1.35
CA TYR A 78 -17.18 3.64 -1.02
C TYR A 78 -17.93 2.82 -2.08
N ASN A 79 -17.75 3.16 -3.36
CA ASN A 79 -18.42 2.49 -4.48
C ASN A 79 -18.14 0.98 -4.50
N ILE A 80 -16.89 0.53 -4.33
CA ILE A 80 -16.57 -0.91 -4.33
C ILE A 80 -17.22 -1.68 -3.18
N ARG A 81 -17.44 -1.03 -2.03
CA ARG A 81 -18.14 -1.64 -0.88
C ARG A 81 -19.61 -1.77 -1.17
N MET A 82 -20.23 -0.69 -1.67
CA MET A 82 -21.66 -0.68 -1.98
C MET A 82 -22.03 -1.62 -3.13
N MET A 83 -21.14 -1.82 -4.09
CA MET A 83 -21.33 -2.74 -5.21
C MET A 83 -20.99 -4.20 -4.85
N ALA A 84 -20.56 -4.49 -3.62
CA ALA A 84 -20.05 -5.80 -3.21
C ALA A 84 -18.90 -6.34 -4.09
N LYS A 85 -18.08 -5.43 -4.65
CA LYS A 85 -16.99 -5.72 -5.58
C LYS A 85 -15.63 -5.85 -4.91
N PHE A 86 -15.58 -5.75 -3.58
CA PHE A 86 -14.30 -5.73 -2.85
C PHE A 86 -13.42 -6.95 -3.18
N ASN A 87 -13.99 -8.14 -3.34
CA ASN A 87 -13.26 -9.38 -3.59
C ASN A 87 -13.00 -9.68 -5.08
N ASP A 88 -13.44 -8.82 -6.00
CA ASP A 88 -13.25 -9.03 -7.44
C ASP A 88 -11.78 -8.78 -7.85
N THR A 89 -11.47 -9.13 -9.10
CA THR A 89 -10.17 -8.83 -9.71
C THR A 89 -9.98 -7.32 -9.87
N GLN A 90 -8.72 -6.86 -9.94
CA GLN A 90 -8.43 -5.45 -10.20
C GLN A 90 -9.12 -4.94 -11.48
N ASP A 91 -9.19 -5.77 -12.52
CA ASP A 91 -9.81 -5.40 -13.80
C ASP A 91 -11.32 -5.20 -13.68
N ASN A 92 -12.02 -6.15 -13.06
CA ASN A 92 -13.46 -6.06 -12.83
C ASN A 92 -13.81 -4.87 -11.92
N ILE A 93 -12.98 -4.58 -10.92
CA ILE A 93 -13.14 -3.39 -10.06
C ILE A 93 -12.93 -2.11 -10.87
N THR A 94 -11.89 -2.07 -11.73
CA THR A 94 -11.60 -0.91 -12.58
C THR A 94 -12.75 -0.60 -13.52
N GLU A 95 -13.32 -1.63 -14.16
CA GLU A 95 -14.46 -1.51 -15.07
C GLU A 95 -15.69 -0.93 -14.35
N ALA A 96 -16.09 -1.53 -13.23
CA ALA A 96 -17.25 -1.07 -12.46
C ALA A 96 -17.09 0.37 -11.94
N LEU A 97 -15.89 0.73 -11.51
CA LEU A 97 -15.59 2.09 -11.07
C LEU A 97 -15.54 3.09 -12.23
N ALA A 98 -15.09 2.68 -13.42
CA ALA A 98 -15.08 3.55 -14.59
C ALA A 98 -16.51 3.91 -15.02
N GLU A 99 -17.45 2.97 -14.93
CA GLU A 99 -18.88 3.25 -15.12
C GLU A 99 -19.41 4.24 -14.08
N ALA A 100 -19.04 4.07 -12.81
CA ALA A 100 -19.46 4.96 -11.72
C ALA A 100 -18.90 6.40 -11.87
N GLU A 101 -17.64 6.53 -12.28
CA GLU A 101 -17.02 7.84 -12.57
C GLU A 101 -17.72 8.53 -13.76
N LYS A 102 -17.99 7.78 -14.85
CA LYS A 102 -18.72 8.30 -16.02
C LYS A 102 -20.13 8.78 -15.64
N PHE A 103 -20.85 8.01 -14.83
CA PHE A 103 -22.18 8.42 -14.35
C PHE A 103 -22.11 9.71 -13.51
N THR A 104 -21.13 9.83 -12.63
CA THR A 104 -20.94 11.02 -11.80
C THR A 104 -20.61 12.27 -12.64
N LEU A 105 -19.77 12.12 -13.67
CA LEU A 105 -19.46 13.19 -14.62
C LEU A 105 -20.68 13.61 -15.44
N SER A 106 -21.48 12.64 -15.90
CA SER A 106 -22.73 12.90 -16.60
C SER A 106 -23.70 13.70 -15.72
N GLN A 107 -23.89 13.31 -14.46
CA GLN A 107 -24.75 14.02 -13.51
C GLN A 107 -24.25 15.44 -13.22
N LYS A 108 -22.94 15.65 -13.09
CA LYS A 108 -22.36 17.00 -12.93
C LYS A 108 -22.61 17.88 -14.15
N THR A 109 -22.57 17.30 -15.35
CA THR A 109 -22.79 18.03 -16.61
C THR A 109 -24.27 18.34 -16.84
N LEU A 110 -25.17 17.47 -16.36
CA LEU A 110 -26.63 17.65 -16.47
C LEU A 110 -27.18 18.77 -15.56
N ILE A 111 -26.47 19.10 -14.48
CA ILE A 111 -26.91 20.06 -13.45
C ILE A 111 -26.22 21.44 -13.63
N LEU A 112 -25.30 21.57 -14.59
CA LEU A 112 -24.64 22.83 -14.97
C LEU A 112 -25.25 23.42 -16.24
#